data_AF-A0A971RIA5-F1
#
_entry.id   AF-A0A971RIA5-F1
#
_cell.length_a   1.000
_cell.length_b   1.000
_cell.length_c   1.000
_cell.angle_alpha   90.00
_cell.angle_beta   90.00
_cell.angle_gamma   90.00
#
_symmetry.space_group_name_H-M   'P 1'
#
loop_
_entity.id
_entity.type
_entity.pdbx_description
1 polymer ?
#
loop_
_entity_poly.entity_id
_entity_poly.type
_entity_poly.pdbx_seq_one_letter_code
_entity_poly.pdbx_strand_id
1 'polypeptide(L)'
;MLWQQLQAPNLKYVLLTANDVEAKVIASQKLRKYGFTGVIISHSSFAGDAEAINAAGANYTHQTFSETGIGLAKHLLKEADKEQQAG
;
A
#
# COMPACT_ATOMS: atom_id res chain seq x y z
N MET A 1 20.33 2.88 -14.62
CA MET A 1 18.99 2.47 -14.11
C MET A 1 18.72 3.26 -12.84
N LEU A 2 17.53 3.85 -12.69
CA LEU A 2 17.19 4.84 -11.65
C LEU A 2 17.64 4.46 -10.22
N TRP A 3 17.22 3.28 -9.74
CA TRP A 3 17.45 2.85 -8.35
C TRP A 3 18.92 2.67 -7.96
N GLN A 4 19.77 2.32 -8.92
CA GLN A 4 21.21 2.19 -8.70
C GLN A 4 21.89 3.56 -8.53
N GLN A 5 21.32 4.60 -9.15
CA GLN A 5 21.87 5.96 -9.17
C GLN A 5 21.21 6.89 -8.16
N LEU A 6 20.22 6.39 -7.41
CA LEU A 6 19.47 7.19 -6.43
C LEU A 6 20.36 7.50 -5.23
N GLN A 7 20.95 8.70 -5.21
CA GLN A 7 21.73 9.21 -4.08
C GLN A 7 20.81 10.02 -3.16
N ALA A 8 20.16 9.32 -2.22
CA ALA A 8 19.24 9.96 -1.28
C ALA A 8 19.52 9.48 0.16
N PRO A 9 20.65 9.92 0.78
CA PRO A 9 21.12 9.39 2.06
C PRO A 9 20.14 9.66 3.21
N ASN A 10 19.27 10.66 3.07
CA ASN A 10 18.26 11.04 4.06
C ASN A 10 16.85 10.55 3.71
N LEU A 11 16.69 9.75 2.65
CA LEU A 11 15.39 9.21 2.26
C LEU A 11 14.96 8.14 3.26
N LYS A 12 13.81 8.36 3.90
CA LYS A 12 13.28 7.47 4.95
C LYS A 12 12.06 6.66 4.50
N TYR A 13 11.30 7.18 3.54
CA TYR A 13 10.01 6.64 3.15
C TYR A 13 9.87 6.67 1.62
N VAL A 14 9.32 5.60 1.05
CA VAL A 14 8.95 5.48 -0.36
C VAL A 14 7.50 5.00 -0.43
N LEU A 15 6.69 5.67 -1.24
CA LEU A 15 5.33 5.24 -1.56
C LEU A 15 5.27 4.83 -3.05
N LEU A 16 4.88 3.59 -3.32
CA LEU A 16 4.75 3.05 -4.67
C LEU A 16 3.29 3.14 -5.13
N THR A 17 3.01 4.06 -6.06
CA THR A 17 1.64 4.38 -6.52
C THR A 17 1.38 4.01 -7.98
N ALA A 18 2.20 3.12 -8.55
CA ALA A 18 1.97 2.65 -9.91
C ALA A 18 0.72 1.75 -9.98
N ASN A 19 -0.03 1.84 -11.07
CA ASN A 19 -1.17 0.94 -11.32
C ASN A 19 -0.68 -0.51 -11.53
N ASP A 20 0.46 -0.66 -12.20
CA ASP A 20 1.07 -1.94 -12.51
C ASP A 20 1.68 -2.59 -11.26
N VAL A 21 1.25 -3.82 -10.96
CA VAL A 21 1.71 -4.62 -9.81
C VAL A 21 3.16 -5.06 -9.97
N GLU A 22 3.54 -5.49 -11.18
CA GLU A 22 4.90 -5.94 -11.48
C GLU A 22 5.89 -4.78 -11.34
N ALA A 23 5.51 -3.58 -11.77
CA ALA A 23 6.32 -2.39 -11.58
C ALA A 23 6.63 -2.13 -10.09
N LYS A 24 5.63 -2.33 -9.21
CA LYS A 24 5.79 -2.16 -7.74
C LYS A 24 6.65 -3.27 -7.13
N VAL A 25 6.52 -4.50 -7.62
CA VAL A 25 7.38 -5.63 -7.24
C VAL A 25 8.84 -5.36 -7.62
N ILE A 26 9.10 -4.99 -8.88
CA ILE A 26 10.45 -4.68 -9.38
C ILE A 26 11.06 -3.50 -8.63
N ALA A 27 10.27 -2.45 -8.35
CA ALA A 27 10.73 -1.30 -7.60
C ALA A 27 11.15 -1.68 -6.16
N SER A 28 10.31 -2.46 -5.46
CA SER A 28 10.60 -2.95 -4.11
C SER A 28 11.88 -3.79 -4.06
N GLN A 29 12.02 -4.73 -4.99
CA GLN A 29 13.21 -5.57 -5.09
C GLN A 29 14.47 -4.73 -5.37
N LYS A 30 14.39 -3.77 -6.29
CA LYS A 30 15.55 -2.94 -6.64
C LYS A 30 15.93 -2.01 -5.49
N LEU A 31 14.96 -1.40 -4.81
CA LEU A 31 15.22 -0.59 -3.61
C LEU A 31 16.00 -1.40 -2.57
N ARG A 32 15.54 -2.61 -2.23
CA ARG A 32 16.24 -3.48 -1.27
C ARG A 32 17.60 -3.93 -1.77
N LYS A 33 17.69 -4.36 -3.04
CA LYS A 33 18.94 -4.80 -3.67
C LYS A 33 20.02 -3.72 -3.64
N TYR A 34 19.66 -2.45 -3.78
CA TYR A 34 20.60 -1.33 -3.77
C TYR A 34 20.75 -0.65 -2.40
N GLY A 35 20.29 -1.29 -1.32
CA GLY A 35 20.60 -0.89 0.05
C GLY A 35 19.64 0.11 0.67
N PHE A 36 18.46 0.36 0.10
CA PHE A 36 17.44 1.16 0.77
C PHE A 36 16.87 0.37 1.96
N THR A 37 17.12 0.86 3.17
CA THR A 37 16.66 0.25 4.43
C THR A 37 15.45 0.96 5.04
N GLY A 38 15.02 2.08 4.44
CA GLY A 38 13.84 2.81 4.87
C GLY A 38 12.52 2.07 4.63
N VAL A 39 11.42 2.75 4.93
CA VAL A 39 10.08 2.18 4.81
C VAL A 39 9.58 2.28 3.37
N ILE A 40 9.05 1.18 2.85
CA ILE A 40 8.39 1.10 1.54
C ILE A 40 6.92 0.78 1.79
N ILE A 41 6.04 1.70 1.38
CA ILE A 41 4.59 1.52 1.39
C ILE A 41 4.11 1.38 -0.05
N SER A 42 3.08 0.58 -0.27
CA SER A 42 2.44 0.40 -1.56
C SER A 42 0.92 0.29 -1.42
N HIS A 43 0.22 0.24 -2.54
CA HIS A 43 -1.18 -0.15 -2.60
C HIS A 43 -1.43 -1.19 -3.69
N SER A 44 -2.49 -1.99 -3.55
CA SER A 44 -2.98 -2.91 -4.59
C SER A 44 -4.51 -2.95 -4.59
N SER A 45 -5.12 -3.47 -5.65
CA SER A 45 -6.59 -3.66 -5.67
C SER A 45 -6.98 -5.00 -5.02
N PHE A 46 -6.12 -6.01 -5.13
CA PHE A 46 -6.37 -7.37 -4.68
C PHE A 46 -5.37 -7.82 -3.61
N ALA A 47 -5.78 -8.74 -2.73
CA ALA A 47 -4.96 -9.22 -1.62
C ALA A 47 -3.73 -10.00 -2.10
N GLY A 48 -3.85 -10.85 -3.13
CA GLY A 48 -2.72 -11.59 -3.68
C GLY A 48 -1.61 -10.67 -4.23
N ASP A 49 -1.99 -9.56 -4.85
CA ASP A 49 -1.04 -8.54 -5.31
C ASP A 49 -0.33 -7.86 -4.12
N ALA A 50 -1.04 -7.65 -3.00
CA ALA A 50 -0.45 -7.08 -1.80
C ALA A 50 0.63 -8.01 -1.21
N GLU A 51 0.33 -9.31 -1.15
CA GLU A 51 1.28 -10.33 -0.70
C GLU A 51 2.53 -10.37 -1.59
N ALA A 52 2.36 -10.34 -2.91
CA ALA A 52 3.47 -10.32 -3.86
C ALA A 52 4.38 -9.10 -3.67
N ILE A 53 3.80 -7.91 -3.47
CA ILE A 53 4.57 -6.67 -3.25
C ILE A 53 5.27 -6.68 -1.89
N ASN A 54 4.64 -7.20 -0.84
CA ASN A 54 5.27 -7.36 0.47
C ASN A 54 6.43 -8.35 0.42
N ALA A 55 6.25 -9.51 -0.23
CA ALA A 55 7.30 -10.51 -0.43
C ALA A 55 8.50 -9.97 -1.24
N ALA A 56 8.24 -9.00 -2.13
CA ALA A 56 9.27 -8.29 -2.90
C ALA A 56 10.08 -7.27 -2.09
N GLY A 57 9.73 -7.03 -0.82
CA GLY A 57 10.47 -6.18 0.12
C GLY A 57 9.75 -4.91 0.56
N ALA A 58 8.49 -4.70 0.16
CA ALA A 58 7.66 -3.66 0.75
C ALA A 58 7.33 -3.97 2.21
N ASN A 59 7.22 -2.93 3.06
CA ASN A 59 6.85 -3.11 4.46
C ASN A 59 5.35 -3.31 4.61
N TYR A 60 4.56 -2.51 3.88
CA TYR A 60 3.10 -2.56 3.93
C TYR A 60 2.53 -2.29 2.54
N THR A 61 1.52 -3.07 2.16
CA THR A 61 0.73 -2.82 0.94
C THR A 61 -0.74 -2.77 1.32
N HIS A 62 -1.35 -1.59 1.17
CA HIS A 62 -2.75 -1.39 1.50
C HIS A 62 -3.65 -1.77 0.32
N GLN A 63 -4.80 -2.36 0.60
CA GLN A 63 -5.82 -2.51 -0.44
C GLN A 63 -6.47 -1.15 -0.72
N THR A 64 -6.30 -0.68 -1.94
CA THR A 64 -6.74 0.62 -2.47
C THR A 64 -8.21 0.90 -2.18
N PHE A 65 -9.06 -0.12 -2.26
CA PHE A 65 -10.49 0.02 -2.01
C PHE A 65 -10.93 -0.48 -0.63
N SER A 66 -10.06 -1.10 0.17
CA SER A 66 -10.47 -1.56 1.50
C SER A 66 -10.74 -0.40 2.44
N GLU A 67 -10.08 0.74 2.27
CA GLU A 67 -10.41 1.97 3.01
C GLU A 67 -11.80 2.50 2.65
N THR A 68 -12.18 2.43 1.37
CA THR A 68 -13.53 2.78 0.89
C THR A 68 -14.57 1.76 1.39
N GLY A 69 -14.28 0.45 1.34
CA GLY A 69 -15.17 -0.60 1.85
C GLY A 69 -15.41 -0.49 3.35
N ILE A 70 -14.36 -0.21 4.14
CA ILE A 70 -14.47 0.11 5.56
C ILE A 70 -15.29 1.40 5.76
N GLY A 71 -15.07 2.41 4.94
CA GLY A 71 -15.84 3.67 4.96
C GLY A 71 -17.34 3.44 4.73
N LEU A 72 -17.70 2.63 3.73
CA LEU A 72 -19.07 2.26 3.40
C LEU A 72 -19.72 1.45 4.52
N ALA A 73 -19.03 0.43 5.06
CA ALA A 73 -19.53 -0.37 6.17
C ALA A 73 -19.75 0.49 7.44
N LYS A 74 -18.81 1.39 7.76
CA LYS A 74 -18.96 2.36 8.85
C LYS A 74 -20.17 3.29 8.63
N HIS A 75 -20.46 3.67 7.40
CA HIS A 75 -21.62 4.50 7.09
C HIS A 75 -22.92 3.73 7.30
N LEU A 76 -23.01 2.49 6.82
CA LEU A 76 -24.17 1.62 7.03
C LEU A 76 -24.46 1.38 8.51
N LEU A 77 -23.43 1.08 9.31
CA LEU A 77 -23.60 0.87 10.75
C LEU A 77 -24.12 2.14 11.44
N LYS A 78 -23.63 3.33 11.06
CA LYS A 78 -24.13 4.60 11.59
C LYS A 78 -25.59 4.86 11.24
N GLU A 79 -26.05 4.46 10.06
CA GLU A 79 -27.47 4.61 9.69
C GLU A 79 -28.33 3.59 10.45
N ALA A 80 -27.88 2.34 10.60
CA ALA A 80 -28.58 1.32 11.39
C ALA A 80 -28.73 1.71 12.88
N ASP A 81 -27.70 2.33 13.46
CA ASP A 81 -27.73 2.83 14.84
C ASP A 81 -28.75 3.97 15.03
N LYS A 82 -28.98 4.79 13.99
CA LYS A 82 -30.00 5.86 14.01
C LYS A 82 -31.41 5.30 13.94
N GLU A 83 -31.64 4.26 13.14
CA GLU A 83 -32.96 3.59 13.05
C GLU A 83 -33.37 2.95 14.39
N GLN A 84 -32.41 2.41 15.15
CA GLN A 84 -32.68 1.80 16.46
C GLN A 84 -32.96 2.82 17.58
N GLN A 85 -32.56 4.07 17.42
CA GLN A 85 -32.81 5.14 18.40
C GLN A 85 -34.09 5.93 18.12
N ALA A 86 -34.68 5.73 16.93
CA ALA A 86 -35.90 6.40 16.48
C ALA A 86 -37.18 5.58 16.69
N GLY A 87 -37.09 4.36 17.24
CA GLY A 87 -38.22 3.49 17.62
C GLY A 87 -38.27 3.25 19.12
#